data_AF-A0A6C2YUZ0-F1
#
_entry.id   AF-A0A6C2YUZ0-F1
#
_cell.length_a   1.000
_cell.length_b   1.000
_cell.length_c   1.000
_cell.angle_alpha   90.00
_cell.angle_beta   90.00
_cell.angle_gamma   90.00
#
_symmetry.space_group_name_H-M   'P 1'
#
loop_
_entity.id
_entity.type
_entity.pdbx_description
1 polymer ?
#
loop_
_entity_poly.entity_id
_entity_poly.type
_entity_poly.pdbx_seq_one_letter_code
_entity_poly.pdbx_strand_id
1 'polypeptide(L)'
;MHRIRLRAPWDRESIAAPSGGPQIRYTRRFGAPRTLEPGETVALLAAHLPGIATISLNGIAIGRLSPMPTEQRLPIAMPLAPRNTLEIIIDSDDSSPEMPGEIALVFELPTDAAQSSPNSAP
;
A
#
# COMPACT_ATOMS: atom_id res chain seq x y z
N MET A 1 -14.40 8.47 3.12
CA MET A 1 -13.06 8.03 2.67
C MET A 1 -12.04 9.11 3.02
N HIS A 2 -11.15 8.82 3.97
CA HIS A 2 -10.04 9.68 4.34
C HIS A 2 -8.75 9.19 3.67
N ARG A 3 -7.94 10.07 3.06
CA ARG A 3 -6.71 9.71 2.34
C ARG A 3 -5.52 10.48 2.90
N ILE A 4 -4.51 9.75 3.38
CA ILE A 4 -3.25 10.31 3.89
C ILE A 4 -2.12 9.97 2.93
N ARG A 5 -1.57 11.00 2.30
CA ARG A 5 -0.48 10.84 1.32
C ARG A 5 0.85 10.65 2.03
N LEU A 6 1.57 9.60 1.65
CA LEU A 6 2.93 9.34 2.07
C LEU A 6 3.90 10.07 1.12
N ARG A 7 3.96 11.41 1.25
CA ARG A 7 4.82 12.32 0.45
C ARG A 7 6.28 12.35 0.91
N ALA A 8 7.26 12.54 0.04
CA ALA A 8 8.70 12.61 0.34
C ALA A 8 9.10 13.21 1.73
N PRO A 9 10.22 12.75 2.33
CA PRO A 9 11.24 11.87 1.73
C PRO A 9 10.95 10.38 1.88
N TRP A 10 11.39 9.62 0.87
CA TRP A 10 11.49 8.16 0.87
C TRP A 10 12.96 7.80 0.84
N ASP A 11 13.39 6.87 1.69
CA ASP A 11 14.71 6.26 1.58
C ASP A 11 14.70 5.32 0.37
N ARG A 12 15.74 5.38 -0.46
CA ARG A 12 15.88 4.59 -1.68
C ARG A 12 17.22 3.85 -1.65
N GLU A 13 17.17 2.54 -1.81
CA GLU A 13 18.34 1.67 -1.80
C GLU A 13 18.26 0.66 -2.94
N SER A 14 19.35 0.47 -3.68
CA SER A 14 19.46 -0.64 -4.64
C SER A 14 19.90 -1.90 -3.90
N ILE A 15 19.17 -2.98 -4.11
CA ILE A 15 19.42 -4.28 -3.50
C ILE A 15 19.47 -5.37 -4.58
N ALA A 16 20.19 -6.45 -4.30
CA ALA A 16 20.18 -7.62 -5.16
C ALA A 16 18.97 -8.51 -4.83
N ALA A 17 18.19 -8.88 -5.84
CA ALA A 17 17.17 -9.90 -5.68
C ALA A 17 17.83 -11.26 -5.39
N PRO A 18 17.18 -12.16 -4.62
CA PRO A 18 17.67 -13.52 -4.42
C PRO A 18 17.88 -14.31 -5.72
N SER A 19 17.13 -13.94 -6.78
CA SER A 19 17.22 -14.52 -8.12
C SER A 19 18.31 -13.88 -9.01
N GLY A 20 19.03 -12.86 -8.53
CA GLY A 20 20.11 -12.21 -9.26
C GLY A 20 19.72 -11.01 -10.13
N GLY A 21 18.47 -10.54 -10.08
CA GLY A 21 18.01 -9.31 -10.75
C GLY A 21 18.14 -8.05 -9.87
N PRO A 22 18.11 -6.84 -10.46
CA PRO A 22 18.06 -5.60 -9.69
C PRO A 22 16.71 -5.45 -8.98
N GLN A 23 16.76 -4.99 -7.74
CA GLN A 23 15.59 -4.56 -6.98
C GLN A 23 15.88 -3.20 -6.36
N ILE A 24 14.85 -2.35 -6.27
CA ILE A 24 14.94 -1.12 -5.49
C ILE A 24 14.02 -1.23 -4.28
N ARG A 25 14.58 -0.98 -3.11
CA ARG A 25 13.86 -0.82 -1.86
C ARG A 25 13.53 0.65 -1.65
N TYR A 26 12.25 0.95 -1.48
CA TYR A 26 11.76 2.22 -1.01
C TYR A 26 11.25 2.05 0.42
N THR A 27 11.75 2.85 1.35
CA THR A 27 11.36 2.78 2.76
C THR A 27 10.88 4.12 3.27
N ARG A 28 9.84 4.09 4.11
CA ARG A 28 9.31 5.31 4.72
C ARG A 28 8.69 5.05 6.08
N ARG A 29 9.06 5.88 7.04
CA ARG A 29 8.43 5.93 8.36
C ARG A 29 7.21 6.88 8.38
N PHE A 30 6.18 6.52 9.12
CA PHE A 30 5.00 7.36 9.33
C PHE A 30 4.32 7.04 10.68
N GLY A 31 3.62 8.01 11.27
CA GLY A 31 2.84 7.78 12.49
C GLY A 31 1.45 7.21 12.20
N ALA A 32 0.85 6.53 13.17
CA ALA A 32 -0.58 6.20 13.07
C ALA A 32 -1.44 7.48 13.04
N PRO A 33 -2.48 7.54 12.20
CA PRO A 33 -3.49 8.60 12.30
C PRO A 33 -4.14 8.56 13.68
N ARG A 34 -4.34 9.72 14.30
CA ARG A 34 -4.95 9.82 15.64
C ARG A 34 -6.47 9.64 15.62
N THR A 35 -7.08 9.78 14.45
CA THR A 35 -8.53 9.84 14.26
C THR A 35 -8.95 8.71 13.34
N LEU A 36 -8.87 7.48 13.83
CA LEU A 36 -9.53 6.34 13.19
C LEU A 36 -10.86 6.13 13.88
N GLU A 37 -11.95 6.13 13.13
CA GLU A 37 -13.25 5.78 13.69
C GLU A 37 -13.28 4.26 13.98
N PRO A 38 -13.96 3.83 15.06
CA PRO A 38 -14.15 2.41 15.33
C PRO A 38 -14.77 1.71 14.12
N GLY A 39 -14.09 0.68 13.62
CA GLY A 39 -14.56 -0.12 12.48
C GLY A 39 -14.02 0.33 11.11
N GLU A 40 -13.34 1.47 11.00
CA GLU A 40 -12.68 1.83 9.74
C GLU A 40 -11.65 0.77 9.33
N THR A 41 -11.71 0.40 8.06
CA THR A 41 -10.69 -0.42 7.40
C THR A 41 -9.64 0.48 6.78
N VAL A 42 -8.40 -0.01 6.75
CA VAL A 42 -7.27 0.69 6.14
C VAL A 42 -6.76 -0.11 4.93
N ALA A 43 -6.45 0.60 3.85
CA ALA A 43 -5.75 0.04 2.71
C ALA A 43 -4.59 0.95 2.29
N LEU A 44 -3.54 0.35 1.74
CA LEU A 44 -2.54 1.07 0.97
C LEU A 44 -3.07 1.30 -0.44
N LEU A 45 -2.93 2.52 -0.91
CA LEU A 45 -3.21 2.91 -2.29
C LEU A 45 -1.89 3.26 -2.97
N ALA A 46 -1.64 2.62 -4.11
CA ALA A 46 -0.53 2.95 -5.00
C ALA A 46 -1.10 3.42 -6.34
N ALA A 47 -0.86 4.68 -6.71
CA ALA A 47 -1.42 5.25 -7.93
C ALA A 47 -0.83 4.65 -9.20
N HIS A 48 0.46 4.34 -9.16
CA HIS A 48 1.20 3.66 -10.22
C HIS A 48 2.45 3.00 -9.61
N LEU A 49 2.85 1.86 -10.17
CA LEU A 49 4.08 1.16 -9.83
C LEU A 49 4.87 0.85 -11.12
N PRO A 50 6.17 1.20 -11.17
CA PRO A 50 7.02 0.98 -12.36
C PRO A 50 7.45 -0.48 -12.54
N GLY A 51 7.13 -1.36 -11.60
CA GLY A 51 7.47 -2.78 -11.62
C GLY A 51 6.61 -3.56 -10.64
N ILE A 52 6.86 -4.87 -10.55
CA ILE A 52 6.15 -5.70 -9.58
C ILE A 52 6.66 -5.34 -8.18
N ALA A 53 5.75 -5.01 -7.27
CA ALA A 53 6.09 -4.51 -5.95
C ALA A 53 5.67 -5.50 -4.86
N THR A 54 6.61 -5.87 -4.00
CA THR A 54 6.33 -6.52 -2.71
C THR A 54 6.21 -5.45 -1.65
N ILE A 55 5.12 -5.49 -0.88
CA ILE A 55 4.78 -4.48 0.10
C ILE A 55 4.85 -5.09 1.50
N SER A 56 5.61 -4.45 2.38
CA SER A 56 5.73 -4.84 3.79
C SER A 56 5.43 -3.66 4.71
N LEU A 57 4.71 -3.93 5.79
CA LEU A 57 4.41 -2.97 6.85
C LEU A 57 5.00 -3.47 8.15
N ASN A 58 5.86 -2.68 8.79
CA ASN A 58 6.55 -3.04 10.04
C ASN A 58 7.30 -4.38 9.94
N GLY A 59 7.86 -4.68 8.76
CA GLY A 59 8.55 -5.94 8.47
C GLY A 59 7.63 -7.13 8.16
N ILE A 60 6.31 -6.95 8.16
CA ILE A 60 5.34 -7.99 7.82
C ILE A 60 4.86 -7.77 6.39
N ALA A 61 5.03 -8.78 5.52
CA ALA A 61 4.52 -8.73 4.17
C ALA A 61 2.99 -8.62 4.18
N ILE A 62 2.46 -7.58 3.52
CA ILE A 62 1.01 -7.34 3.41
C ILE A 62 0.46 -7.71 2.03
N GLY A 63 1.33 -7.85 1.03
CA GLY A 63 0.93 -8.36 -0.28
C GLY A 63 1.86 -7.93 -1.41
N ARG A 64 1.42 -8.21 -2.64
CA ARG A 64 2.12 -7.89 -3.88
C ARG A 64 1.21 -7.11 -4.81
N LEU A 65 1.75 -6.10 -5.49
CA LEU A 65 1.05 -5.29 -6.49
C LEU A 65 1.76 -5.41 -7.84
N SER A 66 0.97 -5.44 -8.91
CA SER A 66 1.48 -5.55 -10.28
C SER A 66 1.79 -4.18 -10.88
N PRO A 67 2.63 -4.06 -11.92
CA PRO A 67 2.81 -2.80 -12.64
C PRO A 67 1.55 -2.49 -13.45
N MET A 68 0.72 -1.57 -12.94
CA MET A 68 -0.49 -1.09 -13.63
C MET A 68 -0.45 0.44 -13.72
N PRO A 69 -1.03 1.03 -14.79
CA PRO A 69 -1.12 2.48 -14.95
C PRO A 69 -2.26 3.10 -14.11
N THR A 70 -2.95 2.30 -13.29
CA THR A 70 -4.11 2.71 -12.49
C THR A 70 -3.91 2.46 -11.01
N GLU A 71 -4.71 3.15 -10.18
CA GLU A 71 -4.66 3.00 -8.72
C GLU A 71 -4.97 1.56 -8.31
N GLN A 72 -4.07 0.98 -7.52
CA GLN A 72 -4.25 -0.31 -6.88
C GLN A 72 -4.42 -0.14 -5.38
N ARG A 73 -5.31 -0.95 -4.81
CA ARG A 73 -5.59 -0.98 -3.37
C ARG A 73 -5.12 -2.30 -2.78
N LEU A 74 -4.43 -2.24 -1.66
CA LEU A 74 -3.99 -3.40 -0.88
C LEU A 74 -4.50 -3.27 0.57
N PRO A 75 -5.49 -4.08 0.99
CA PRO A 75 -6.00 -4.05 2.36
C PRO A 75 -4.89 -4.30 3.39
N ILE A 76 -4.88 -3.53 4.47
CA ILE A 76 -3.99 -3.72 5.62
C ILE A 76 -4.81 -4.39 6.72
N ALA A 77 -4.65 -5.71 6.84
CA ALA A 77 -5.40 -6.54 7.79
C ALA A 77 -4.84 -6.52 9.23
N MET A 78 -3.91 -5.61 9.53
CA MET A 78 -3.24 -5.51 10.82
C MET A 78 -3.34 -4.10 11.38
N PRO A 79 -3.37 -3.92 12.71
CA PRO A 79 -3.41 -2.59 13.31
C PRO A 79 -2.14 -1.81 13.02
N LEU A 80 -2.29 -0.51 12.75
CA LEU A 80 -1.17 0.41 12.64
C LEU A 80 -0.56 0.66 14.04
N ALA A 81 0.76 0.55 14.15
CA ALA A 81 1.49 0.92 15.35
C ALA A 81 1.61 2.46 15.47
N PRO A 82 1.91 3.01 16.65
CA PRO A 82 2.16 4.46 16.79
C PRO A 82 3.24 5.00 15.85
N ARG A 83 4.22 4.15 15.51
CA ARG A 83 5.28 4.40 14.52
C ARG A 83 5.34 3.22 13.57
N ASN A 84 5.06 3.47 12.30
CA ASN A 84 5.07 2.48 11.24
C ASN A 84 6.23 2.69 10.26
N THR A 85 6.68 1.61 9.64
CA THR A 85 7.60 1.64 8.51
C THR A 85 6.96 0.89 7.35
N LEU A 86 6.73 1.59 6.24
CA LEU A 86 6.32 0.99 4.97
C LEU A 86 7.57 0.71 4.14
N GLU A 87 7.67 -0.50 3.63
CA GLU A 87 8.69 -0.92 2.67
C GLU A 87 8.01 -1.38 1.38
N ILE A 88 8.54 -0.92 0.26
CA ILE A 88 8.12 -1.28 -1.09
C ILE A 88 9.38 -1.75 -1.82
N ILE A 89 9.45 -3.04 -2.14
CA ILE A 89 10.53 -3.61 -2.95
C ILE A 89 9.99 -3.80 -4.36
N ILE A 90 10.59 -3.13 -5.33
CA ILE A 90 10.18 -3.21 -6.73
C ILE A 90 11.21 -3.99 -7.52
N ASP A 91 10.74 -5.07 -8.15
CA ASP A 91 11.48 -5.79 -9.19
C ASP A 91 11.67 -4.84 -10.37
N SER A 92 12.92 -4.56 -10.75
CA SER A 92 13.21 -3.70 -11.90
C SER A 92 14.29 -4.33 -12.77
N ASP A 93 14.01 -4.39 -14.07
CA ASP A 93 15.03 -4.71 -15.07
C ASP A 93 15.97 -3.52 -15.33
N ASP A 94 15.62 -2.34 -14.80
CA ASP A 94 16.42 -1.11 -14.85
C ASP A 94 17.21 -0.93 -13.55
N SER A 95 18.43 -0.44 -13.65
CA SER A 95 19.26 -0.11 -12.49
C SER A 95 18.77 1.13 -11.75
N SER A 96 17.88 1.93 -12.36
CA SER A 96 17.26 3.09 -11.74
C SER A 96 15.76 3.22 -12.13
N PRO A 97 14.89 2.34 -11.60
CA PRO A 97 13.44 2.50 -11.80
C PRO A 97 12.96 3.85 -11.32
N GLU A 98 11.91 4.32 -11.99
CA GLU A 98 11.14 5.48 -11.56
C GLU A 98 10.70 5.33 -10.09
N MET A 99 10.42 6.46 -9.43
CA MET A 99 9.74 6.37 -8.14
C MET A 99 8.33 5.80 -8.33
N PRO A 100 7.80 5.06 -7.35
CA PRO A 100 6.37 4.80 -7.29
C PRO A 100 5.60 6.11 -7.43
N GLY A 101 4.42 6.04 -8.05
CA GLY A 101 3.48 7.16 -8.07
C GLY A 101 3.00 7.50 -6.65
N GLU A 102 1.90 8.23 -6.53
CA GLU A 102 1.39 8.56 -5.20
C GLU A 102 1.10 7.29 -4.38
N ILE A 103 1.75 7.20 -3.22
CA ILE A 103 1.47 6.20 -2.20
C ILE A 103 0.67 6.87 -1.09
N ALA A 104 -0.46 6.29 -0.71
CA ALA A 104 -1.33 6.82 0.33
C ALA A 104 -1.93 5.71 1.19
N LEU A 105 -2.32 6.06 2.41
CA LEU A 105 -3.24 5.27 3.21
C LEU A 105 -4.65 5.78 2.96
N VAL A 106 -5.58 4.87 2.73
CA VAL A 106 -7.01 5.18 2.64
C VAL A 106 -7.73 4.51 3.79
N PHE A 107 -8.61 5.27 4.43
CA PHE A 107 -9.46 4.83 5.53
C PHE A 107 -10.90 4.91 5.07
N GLU A 108 -11.55 3.77 5.18
CA GLU A 108 -12.90 3.54 4.69
C GLU A 108 -13.70 2.94 5.82
N LEU A 109 -14.78 3.63 6.19
CA LEU A 109 -15.81 3.04 7.04
C LEU A 109 -16.29 1.75 6.37
N PRO A 110 -16.63 0.73 7.17
CA PRO A 110 -17.25 -0.46 6.61
C PRO A 110 -18.52 0.03 5.93
N THR A 111 -18.55 -0.08 4.61
CA THR A 111 -19.78 0.19 3.88
C THR A 111 -20.70 -0.93 4.33
N ASP A 112 -21.71 -0.56 5.13
CA ASP A 112 -22.73 -1.49 5.59
C ASP A 112 -23.30 -2.19 4.35
N ALA A 113 -22.83 -3.41 4.09
CA ALA A 113 -23.28 -4.23 2.98
C ALA A 113 -24.62 -4.88 3.31
N ALA A 114 -25.54 -4.14 3.95
CA ALA A 114 -26.92 -4.52 4.14
C ALA A 114 -27.85 -3.53 3.44
N GLN A 115 -27.84 -3.56 2.10
CA GLN A 115 -28.99 -3.11 1.28
C GLN A 115 -28.86 -3.55 -0.18
N SER A 116 -28.84 -4.87 -0.43
CA SER A 116 -29.19 -5.44 -1.74
C SER A 116 -29.60 -6.90 -1.60
N SER A 117 -30.70 -7.14 -0.90
CA SER A 117 -31.59 -8.25 -1.24
C SER A 117 -32.84 -7.63 -1.85
N PRO A 118 -33.04 -7.67 -3.18
CA PRO A 118 -34.36 -7.42 -3.74
C PRO A 118 -35.26 -8.57 -3.29
N ASN A 119 -36.17 -8.26 -2.37
CA ASN A 119 -37.28 -9.11 -2.00
C ASN A 119 -38.18 -9.27 -3.23
N SER A 120 -38.02 -10.34 -4.00
CA SER A 120 -39.00 -10.76 -5.00
C SER A 120 -39.86 -11.86 -4.40
N ALA A 121 -41.04 -11.46 -3.92
CA ALA A 121 -42.23 -12.31 -3.91
C ALA A 121 -42.69 -12.52 -5.37
N PRO A 122 -43.36 -13.63 -5.67
CA PRO A 122 -44.81 -13.66 -5.46
C PRO A 122 -45.31 -14.75 -4.50
#